data_AF-A0A959CFQ1-F1
#
_entry.id   AF-A0A959CFQ1-F1
#
_cell.length_a   1.000
_cell.length_b   1.000
_cell.length_c   1.000
_cell.angle_alpha   90.00
_cell.angle_beta   90.00
_cell.angle_gamma   90.00
#
_symmetry.space_group_name_H-M   'P 1'
#
loop_
_entity.id
_entity.type
_entity.pdbx_description
1 polymer ?
#
loop_
_entity_poly.entity_id
_entity_poly.type
_entity_poly.pdbx_seq_one_letter_code
_entity_poly.pdbx_strand_id
1 'polypeptide(L)'
;YAQFHGGTVIQALAAMVTSMNRINGVYERDFSVRMELVDSNHLIVFTNPSTDPYSGGNSLGQNQSAVDQFIGSANYDVGHLFDTGSGGVAFLRAICSTANKARGYTGLTPPVGDPFDIDYAAHEMGHQ
;
A
#
# COMPACT_ATOMS: atom_id res chain seq x y z
N TYR A 1 9.05 -2.98 -4.76
CA TYR A 1 7.91 -2.82 -5.70
C TYR A 1 8.27 -1.98 -6.93
N ALA A 2 8.59 -0.69 -6.81
CA ALA A 2 8.76 0.20 -7.96
C ALA A 2 9.83 -0.28 -8.97
N GLN A 3 10.98 -0.76 -8.49
CA GLN A 3 12.03 -1.35 -9.32
C GLN A 3 11.55 -2.57 -10.14
N PHE A 4 10.75 -3.45 -9.52
CA PHE A 4 10.18 -4.62 -10.19
C PHE A 4 9.25 -4.20 -11.35
N HIS A 5 8.45 -3.15 -11.16
CA HIS A 5 7.54 -2.62 -12.18
C HIS A 5 8.23 -1.66 -13.18
N GLY A 6 9.55 -1.68 -13.31
CA GLY A 6 10.28 -0.90 -14.33
C GLY A 6 10.96 0.37 -13.82
N GLY A 7 10.90 0.65 -12.52
CA GLY A 7 11.74 1.66 -11.86
C GLY A 7 11.28 3.11 -12.05
N THR A 8 10.12 3.34 -12.66
CA THR A 8 9.54 4.68 -12.79
C THR A 8 8.29 4.84 -11.94
N VAL A 9 8.02 6.09 -11.53
CA VAL A 9 6.81 6.43 -10.77
C VAL A 9 5.55 6.05 -11.55
N ILE A 10 5.52 6.33 -12.85
CA ILE A 10 4.37 6.06 -13.72
C ILE A 10 4.07 4.56 -13.79
N GLN A 11 5.08 3.71 -13.98
CA GLN A 11 4.84 2.28 -14.08
C GLN A 11 4.44 1.65 -12.74
N ALA A 12 5.03 2.10 -11.64
CA ALA A 12 4.63 1.67 -10.31
C ALA A 12 3.18 2.07 -10.00
N LEU A 13 2.75 3.29 -10.35
CA LEU A 13 1.36 3.73 -10.21
C LEU A 13 0.41 2.92 -11.08
N ALA A 14 0.79 2.60 -12.33
CA ALA A 14 -0.03 1.77 -13.20
C ALA A 14 -0.25 0.36 -12.61
N ALA A 15 0.78 -0.21 -11.99
CA ALA A 15 0.66 -1.48 -11.27
C ALA A 15 -0.24 -1.35 -10.03
N MET A 16 -0.07 -0.31 -9.21
CA MET A 16 -0.94 -0.03 -8.06
C MET A 16 -2.41 0.13 -8.47
N VAL A 17 -2.70 0.84 -9.56
CA VAL A 17 -4.06 0.98 -10.12
C VAL A 17 -4.63 -0.38 -10.52
N THR A 18 -3.83 -1.25 -11.12
CA THR A 18 -4.24 -2.61 -11.47
C THR A 18 -4.64 -3.40 -10.22
N SER A 19 -3.79 -3.40 -9.20
CA SER A 19 -4.05 -4.06 -7.91
C SER A 19 -5.31 -3.51 -7.24
N MET A 20 -5.46 -2.18 -7.15
CA MET A 20 -6.62 -1.55 -6.51
C MET A 20 -7.92 -1.81 -7.28
N ASN A 21 -7.90 -1.87 -8.60
CA ASN A 21 -9.06 -2.29 -9.39
C ASN A 21 -9.47 -3.73 -9.06
N ARG A 22 -8.49 -4.63 -8.88
CA ARG A 22 -8.74 -6.02 -8.53
C ARG A 22 -9.32 -6.17 -7.12
N ILE A 23 -8.78 -5.43 -6.16
CA ILE A 23 -9.23 -5.38 -4.75
C ILE A 23 -10.63 -4.77 -4.65
N ASN A 24 -10.87 -3.62 -5.29
CA ASN A 24 -12.19 -2.97 -5.31
C ASN A 24 -13.26 -3.88 -5.91
N GLY A 25 -12.91 -4.74 -6.87
CA GLY A 25 -13.83 -5.73 -7.39
C GLY A 25 -14.37 -6.71 -6.33
N VAL A 26 -13.63 -6.96 -5.24
CA VAL A 26 -14.10 -7.73 -4.08
C VAL A 26 -14.79 -6.81 -3.08
N TYR A 27 -14.16 -5.68 -2.74
CA TYR A 27 -14.62 -4.79 -1.68
C TYR A 27 -15.99 -4.16 -1.98
N GLU A 28 -16.23 -3.79 -3.23
CA GLU A 28 -17.51 -3.20 -3.65
C GLU A 28 -18.64 -4.23 -3.57
N ARG A 29 -18.36 -5.49 -3.94
CA ARG A 29 -19.36 -6.57 -3.94
C ARG A 29 -19.72 -7.01 -2.52
N ASP A 30 -18.70 -7.27 -1.70
CA ASP A 30 -18.85 -8.04 -0.47
C ASP A 30 -18.95 -7.14 0.77
N PHE A 31 -18.41 -5.91 0.69
CA PHE A 31 -18.39 -4.95 1.81
C PHE A 31 -19.07 -3.61 1.49
N SER A 32 -19.50 -3.38 0.24
CA SER A 32 -20.03 -2.09 -0.22
C SER A 32 -19.05 -0.92 0.02
N VAL A 33 -17.75 -1.18 -0.11
CA VAL A 33 -16.67 -0.21 0.06
C VAL A 33 -15.90 -0.06 -1.24
N ARG A 34 -15.49 1.16 -1.56
CA ARG A 34 -14.57 1.47 -2.65
C ARG A 34 -13.37 2.24 -2.10
N MET A 35 -12.18 1.78 -2.45
CA MET A 35 -10.93 2.43 -2.13
C MET A 35 -10.51 3.33 -3.28
N GLU A 36 -10.11 4.56 -2.99
CA GLU A 36 -9.66 5.53 -3.98
C GLU A 36 -8.22 5.95 -3.68
N LEU A 37 -7.39 6.04 -4.72
CA LEU A 37 -6.05 6.59 -4.56
C LEU A 37 -6.16 8.10 -4.34
N VAL A 38 -5.52 8.57 -3.27
CA VAL A 38 -5.51 9.99 -2.92
C VAL A 38 -4.75 10.83 -3.95
N ASP A 39 -5.07 12.12 -3.99
CA ASP A 39 -4.26 13.08 -4.72
C ASP A 39 -2.79 13.03 -4.25
N SER A 40 -1.87 13.31 -5.17
CA SER A 40 -0.44 13.29 -4.89
C SER A 40 0.13 11.93 -4.42
N ASN A 41 -0.57 10.80 -4.61
CA ASN A 41 -0.06 9.45 -4.29
C ASN A 41 1.32 9.15 -4.93
N HIS A 42 1.66 9.80 -6.04
CA HIS A 42 2.96 9.70 -6.69
C HIS A 42 4.15 10.13 -5.79
N LEU A 43 3.91 10.95 -4.76
CA LEU A 43 4.95 11.41 -3.83
C LEU A 43 5.48 10.30 -2.91
N ILE A 44 4.69 9.25 -2.68
CA ILE A 44 5.06 8.09 -1.85
C ILE A 44 5.48 6.87 -2.69
N VAL A 45 5.81 7.10 -3.96
CA VAL A 45 6.39 6.08 -4.85
C VAL A 45 7.90 6.23 -4.87
N PHE A 46 8.57 5.41 -4.06
CA PHE A 46 10.04 5.41 -3.95
C PHE A 46 10.66 4.55 -5.06
N THR A 47 11.32 5.20 -6.02
CA THR A 47 12.00 4.52 -7.13
C THR A 47 13.50 4.35 -6.88
N ASN A 48 14.13 5.20 -6.07
CA ASN A 48 15.55 5.13 -5.78
C ASN A 48 15.79 4.40 -4.44
N PRO A 49 16.43 3.22 -4.42
CA PRO A 49 16.71 2.47 -3.20
C PRO A 49 17.54 3.26 -2.17
N SER A 50 18.38 4.20 -2.60
CA SER A 50 19.21 5.00 -1.69
C SER A 50 18.43 6.08 -0.94
N THR A 51 17.22 6.41 -1.39
CA THR A 51 16.34 7.41 -0.75
C THR A 51 15.04 6.77 -0.25
N ASP A 52 14.94 5.44 -0.32
CA ASP A 52 13.77 4.70 0.15
C ASP A 52 13.76 4.72 1.70
N PRO A 53 12.67 5.17 2.35
CA PRO A 53 12.60 5.26 3.81
C PRO A 53 12.45 3.90 4.50
N TYR A 54 12.23 2.81 3.75
CA TYR A 54 12.01 1.47 4.30
C TYR A 54 13.31 0.69 4.44
N SER A 55 13.59 0.24 5.67
CA SER A 55 14.85 -0.45 5.99
C SER A 55 14.76 -1.98 5.92
N GLY A 56 13.67 -2.54 5.35
CA GLY A 56 13.45 -3.99 5.22
C GLY A 56 13.12 -4.72 6.54
N GLY A 57 12.71 -3.97 7.58
CA GLY A 57 12.37 -4.48 8.92
C GLY A 57 10.93 -4.14 9.33
N ASN A 58 10.73 -3.49 10.48
CA ASN A 58 9.41 -3.00 10.89
C ASN A 58 8.96 -1.82 10.02
N SER A 59 8.47 -2.14 8.82
CA SER A 59 7.98 -1.15 7.85
C SER A 59 6.68 -0.47 8.27
N LEU A 60 5.97 -0.97 9.29
CA LEU A 60 4.68 -0.39 9.70
C LEU A 60 4.82 1.03 10.23
N GLY A 61 5.73 1.24 11.18
CA GLY A 61 5.99 2.58 11.73
C GLY A 61 6.63 3.52 10.70
N GLN A 62 7.44 2.97 9.80
CA GLN A 62 8.05 3.70 8.70
C GLN A 62 6.99 4.16 7.69
N ASN A 63 6.02 3.30 7.36
CA ASN A 63 4.95 3.63 6.42
C ASN A 63 4.04 4.72 6.99
N GLN A 64 3.67 4.61 8.27
CA GLN A 64 2.96 5.69 8.96
C GLN A 64 3.70 7.02 8.85
N SER A 65 5.00 7.03 9.17
CA SER A 65 5.83 8.24 9.13
C SER A 65 5.95 8.81 7.71
N ALA A 66 6.19 7.96 6.71
CA ALA A 66 6.35 8.38 5.32
C ALA A 66 5.05 8.95 4.74
N VAL A 67 3.92 8.26 4.90
CA VAL A 67 2.63 8.73 4.39
C VAL A 67 2.22 10.03 5.11
N ASP A 68 2.39 10.14 6.43
CA ASP A 68 2.11 11.38 7.16
C ASP A 68 3.01 12.54 6.71
N GLN A 69 4.27 12.27 6.39
CA GLN A 69 5.22 13.29 5.94
C GLN A 69 4.87 13.83 4.55
N PHE A 70 4.57 12.95 3.59
CA PHE A 70 4.43 13.33 2.18
C PHE A 70 2.99 13.64 1.77
N ILE A 71 1.99 12.96 2.35
CA ILE A 71 0.57 13.15 2.04
C ILE A 71 -0.09 14.03 3.10
N GLY A 72 0.32 13.94 4.35
CA GLY A 72 -0.28 14.64 5.47
C GLY A 72 -1.44 13.86 6.07
N SER A 73 -1.43 13.69 7.41
CA SER A 73 -2.40 12.85 8.11
C SER A 73 -3.86 13.23 7.85
N ALA A 74 -4.20 14.49 7.55
CA ALA A 74 -5.58 14.88 7.26
C ALA A 74 -6.09 14.44 5.87
N ASN A 75 -5.20 14.01 4.96
CA ASN A 75 -5.49 13.86 3.53
C ASN A 75 -5.66 12.40 3.07
N TYR A 76 -5.77 11.45 3.99
CA TYR A 76 -5.99 10.04 3.67
C TYR A 76 -6.67 9.29 4.82
N ASP A 77 -7.44 8.25 4.51
CA ASP A 77 -8.15 7.43 5.51
C ASP A 77 -7.39 6.15 5.88
N VAL A 78 -6.61 5.62 4.94
CA VAL A 78 -5.80 4.41 5.08
C VAL A 78 -4.55 4.49 4.19
N GLY A 79 -3.43 3.95 4.68
CA GLY A 79 -2.20 3.79 3.92
C GLY A 79 -1.72 2.36 4.01
N HIS A 80 -1.22 1.83 2.90
CA HIS A 80 -0.74 0.45 2.81
C HIS A 80 0.48 0.40 1.90
N LEU A 81 1.58 -0.18 2.41
CA LEU A 81 2.82 -0.29 1.65
C LEU A 81 2.81 -1.53 0.77
N PHE A 82 3.09 -1.37 -0.53
CA PHE A 82 3.40 -2.49 -1.43
C PHE A 82 4.90 -2.62 -1.62
N ASP A 83 5.44 -3.81 -1.36
CA ASP A 83 6.85 -4.14 -1.55
C ASP A 83 7.06 -5.47 -2.29
N THR A 84 8.31 -5.94 -2.32
CA THR A 84 8.71 -7.24 -2.90
C THR A 84 9.23 -8.20 -1.82
N GLY A 85 8.90 -7.94 -0.56
CA GLY A 85 9.18 -8.82 0.55
C GLY A 85 8.30 -10.07 0.50
N SER A 86 8.08 -10.68 1.66
CA SER A 86 7.24 -11.86 1.79
C SER A 86 6.17 -11.61 2.84
N GLY A 87 4.93 -12.00 2.51
CA GLY A 87 3.79 -11.96 3.40
C GLY A 87 3.19 -10.56 3.54
N GLY A 88 2.51 -10.35 4.65
CA GLY A 88 1.86 -9.10 4.96
C GLY A 88 1.63 -8.98 6.46
N VAL A 89 1.43 -7.76 6.91
CA VAL A 89 0.96 -7.48 8.27
C VAL A 89 0.32 -6.10 8.28
N ALA A 90 -0.77 -5.99 9.03
CA ALA A 90 -1.49 -4.75 9.24
C ALA A 90 -1.92 -4.58 10.70
N PHE A 91 -2.00 -3.34 11.15
CA PHE A 91 -2.67 -3.02 12.40
C PHE A 91 -4.18 -3.24 12.28
N LEU A 92 -4.75 -3.88 13.29
CA LEU A 92 -6.19 -4.16 13.32
C LEU A 92 -7.00 -2.87 13.55
N ARG A 93 -8.05 -2.67 12.76
CA ARG A 93 -9.02 -1.56 12.91
C ARG A 93 -8.33 -0.20 12.91
N ALA A 94 -7.46 -0.02 11.94
CA ALA A 94 -6.58 1.11 11.80
C ALA A 94 -7.16 2.22 10.92
N ILE A 95 -8.16 1.95 10.07
CA ILE A 95 -8.81 2.98 9.23
C ILE A 95 -9.21 4.20 10.08
N CYS A 96 -8.88 5.39 9.58
CA CYS A 96 -9.09 6.69 10.24
C CYS A 96 -8.38 6.90 11.60
N SER A 97 -7.63 5.91 12.11
CA SER A 97 -6.81 6.06 13.31
C SER A 97 -5.55 6.87 12.99
N THR A 98 -5.46 8.12 13.44
CA THR A 98 -4.28 8.99 13.20
C THR A 98 -2.95 8.37 13.61
N ALA A 99 -2.95 7.42 14.55
CA ALA A 99 -1.74 6.73 15.01
C ALA A 99 -1.37 5.50 14.18
N ASN A 100 -2.34 4.88 13.49
CA ASN A 100 -2.18 3.53 12.92
C ASN A 100 -2.64 3.37 11.47
N LYS A 101 -3.34 4.34 10.88
CA LYS A 101 -4.03 4.17 9.59
C LYS A 101 -3.14 3.88 8.39
N ALA A 102 -1.84 4.18 8.47
CA ALA A 102 -0.84 3.81 7.47
C ALA A 102 0.07 2.66 7.95
N ARG A 103 -0.30 1.92 8.99
CA ARG A 103 0.47 0.78 9.47
C ARG A 103 -0.05 -0.52 8.89
N GLY A 104 0.21 -0.72 7.60
CA GLY A 104 0.03 -1.99 6.91
C GLY A 104 1.01 -2.12 5.76
N TYR A 105 1.43 -3.36 5.46
CA TYR A 105 2.19 -3.67 4.26
C TYR A 105 1.84 -5.05 3.70
N THR A 106 2.06 -5.19 2.39
CA THR A 106 2.02 -6.45 1.65
C THR A 106 3.24 -6.56 0.76
N GLY A 107 3.85 -7.74 0.77
CA GLY A 107 5.02 -8.12 0.00
C GLY A 107 4.89 -9.49 -0.63
N LEU A 108 5.17 -9.56 -1.93
CA LEU A 108 5.36 -10.83 -2.63
C LEU A 108 6.41 -10.67 -3.72
N THR A 109 7.13 -11.74 -4.04
CA THR A 109 7.97 -11.80 -5.24
C THR A 109 7.53 -12.98 -6.11
N PRO A 110 6.88 -12.74 -7.26
CA PRO A 110 6.53 -11.44 -7.86
C PRO A 110 5.28 -10.79 -7.22
N PRO A 111 5.21 -9.44 -7.10
CA PRO A 111 4.06 -8.72 -6.55
C PRO A 111 2.98 -8.47 -7.61
N VAL A 112 2.41 -9.53 -8.18
CA VAL A 112 1.43 -9.44 -9.29
C VAL A 112 0.30 -10.46 -9.18
N GLY A 113 -0.85 -10.09 -9.75
CA GLY A 113 -2.00 -10.97 -9.93
C GLY A 113 -2.66 -11.36 -8.61
N ASP A 114 -3.64 -12.25 -8.69
CA ASP A 114 -4.46 -12.65 -7.54
C ASP A 114 -3.66 -13.12 -6.31
N PRO A 115 -2.52 -13.82 -6.43
CA PRO A 115 -1.69 -14.12 -5.26
C PRO A 115 -1.22 -12.87 -4.52
N PHE A 116 -0.88 -11.78 -5.21
CA PHE A 116 -0.54 -10.52 -4.53
C PHE A 116 -1.79 -9.73 -4.14
N ASP A 117 -2.69 -9.51 -5.10
CA ASP A 117 -3.82 -8.58 -4.99
C ASP A 117 -4.91 -9.09 -4.03
N ILE A 118 -5.24 -10.39 -4.10
CA ILE A 118 -6.37 -10.98 -3.37
C ILE A 118 -5.90 -11.74 -2.13
N ASP A 119 -4.90 -12.61 -2.27
CA ASP A 119 -4.53 -13.49 -1.16
C ASP A 119 -3.85 -12.70 -0.02
N TYR A 120 -3.02 -11.70 -0.35
CA TYR A 120 -2.31 -10.89 0.64
C TYR A 120 -2.81 -9.44 0.72
N ALA A 121 -2.83 -8.67 -0.36
CA ALA A 121 -3.13 -7.23 -0.27
C ALA A 121 -4.56 -6.97 0.24
N ALA A 122 -5.57 -7.60 -0.36
CA ALA A 122 -6.94 -7.53 0.15
C ALA A 122 -7.08 -8.09 1.57
N HIS A 123 -6.33 -9.13 1.93
CA HIS A 123 -6.34 -9.69 3.28
C HIS A 123 -5.84 -8.67 4.32
N GLU A 124 -4.66 -8.12 4.10
CA GLU A 124 -4.04 -7.18 5.04
C GLU A 124 -4.78 -5.84 5.09
N MET A 125 -5.29 -5.35 3.95
CA MET A 125 -6.16 -4.19 3.93
C MET A 125 -7.50 -4.46 4.63
N GLY A 126 -7.92 -5.71 4.77
CA GLY A 126 -9.10 -6.10 5.55
C GLY A 126 -8.86 -6.16 7.06
N HIS A 127 -7.60 -6.28 7.49
CA HIS A 127 -7.23 -6.09 8.89
C HIS A 127 -7.32 -4.62 9.32
N GLN A 128 -6.92 -3.69 8.44
CA GLN A 128 -6.97 -2.24 8.69
C GLN A 128 -8.40 -1.74 8.79
#